data_AF-A0AAV9X385-F1
#
_entry.id   AF-A0AAV9X385-F1
#
_cell.length_a   1.000
_cell.length_b   1.000
_cell.length_c   1.000
_cell.angle_alpha   90.00
_cell.angle_beta   90.00
_cell.angle_gamma   90.00
#
_symmetry.space_group_name_H-M   'P 1'
#
loop_
_entity.id
_entity.type
_entity.pdbx_description
1 polymer ?
#
loop_
_entity_poly.entity_id
_entity_poly.type
_entity_poly.pdbx_seq_one_letter_code
_entity_poly.pdbx_strand_id
1 'polypeptide(L)'
;MDIVIGLLKKVLKKRENLRVLISGASPESLDFLSVYLIAPPKISLEANTYPVDLHYVNISPGNYVDTALDVVLSSTKPLATGGIIVFMPSRDIGRFQDQLRESLRLAEVSMNVDALFSVSELLRLESSVLDFEHPAHVIVTSLPAELVARRLAVTVVIDTGFEEVKYSRYGFATVTKVEPVSQEVANIRTRIAGLSKAGRCYRLYPQNSFENLEKTRLPEIGRLALDHCILQLKSLGVDNILHFDYPHPPPSHMLAEAIDRLASLGVIDNEAHLTRPFGENVAQLPLEPSHAILLVSSLQYGCFEQIASLVALSLTKGDYFDHEKWLPFIAQEGDALTWLNIYESFLRMGRDKSWCRKYGFNETQLSRSVNIRDQLLRILQHRRIKIAKTELATSTAIRKCIASTYRRNLAFRLPDGSYQTMSGSLIMKIHPSSVLHVQKSIDWVVFQETTERNGQFFIKNITVVEKEWVD
;
A
#
# COMPACT_ATOMS: atom_id res chain seq x y z
N MET A 1 0.78 4.87 13.92
CA MET A 1 0.45 4.64 15.35
C MET A 1 1.26 5.57 16.26
N ASP A 2 2.58 5.59 16.12
CA ASP A 2 3.52 6.37 16.96
C ASP A 2 3.17 7.85 17.11
N ILE A 3 2.80 8.52 16.01
CA ILE A 3 2.37 9.93 16.02
C ILE A 3 1.17 10.15 16.96
N VAL A 4 0.16 9.28 16.85
CA VAL A 4 -1.07 9.38 17.64
C VAL A 4 -0.78 9.14 19.12
N ILE A 5 0.05 8.15 19.45
CA ILE A 5 0.42 7.85 20.84
C ILE A 5 1.19 9.04 21.45
N GLY A 6 2.15 9.63 20.73
CA GLY A 6 2.89 10.81 21.19
C GLY A 6 2.00 12.04 21.39
N LEU A 7 1.01 12.24 20.52
CA LEU A 7 0.01 13.31 20.68
C LEU A 7 -0.89 13.04 21.89
N LEU A 8 -1.41 11.83 22.03
CA LEU A 8 -2.29 11.44 23.14
C LEU A 8 -1.60 11.61 24.49
N LYS A 9 -0.31 11.29 24.61
CA LYS A 9 0.47 11.54 25.83
C LYS A 9 0.48 13.02 26.23
N LYS A 10 0.55 13.94 25.26
CA LYS A 10 0.42 15.40 25.52
C LYS A 10 -1.02 15.80 25.84
N VAL A 11 -2.01 15.24 25.14
CA VAL A 11 -3.43 15.55 25.36
C VAL A 11 -3.91 15.10 26.73
N LEU A 12 -3.49 13.92 27.20
CA LEU A 12 -3.84 13.39 28.52
C LEU A 12 -3.38 14.31 29.66
N LYS A 13 -2.29 15.06 29.49
CA LYS A 13 -1.84 16.07 30.47
C LYS A 13 -2.77 17.29 30.54
N LYS A 14 -3.50 17.60 29.46
CA LYS A 14 -4.44 18.74 29.40
C LYS A 14 -5.89 18.33 29.65
N ARG A 15 -6.24 17.08 29.38
CA ARG A 15 -7.60 16.55 29.47
C ARG A 15 -7.64 15.37 30.43
N GLU A 16 -7.70 15.67 31.72
CA GLU A 16 -7.73 14.66 32.79
C GLU A 16 -8.96 13.75 32.73
N ASN A 17 -10.06 14.19 32.10
CA ASN A 17 -11.26 13.36 31.89
C ASN A 17 -11.14 12.39 30.71
N LEU A 18 -10.12 12.54 29.85
CA LEU A 18 -9.91 11.61 28.75
C LEU A 18 -9.31 10.30 29.27
N ARG A 19 -9.85 9.18 28.82
CA ARG A 19 -9.29 7.84 29.04
C ARG A 19 -8.90 7.28 27.68
N VAL A 20 -7.73 6.62 27.62
CA VAL A 20 -7.18 6.04 26.39
C VAL A 20 -6.99 4.55 26.62
N LEU A 21 -7.57 3.74 25.74
CA LEU A 21 -7.34 2.30 25.67
C LEU A 21 -6.48 2.02 24.44
N ILE A 22 -5.34 1.36 24.64
CA ILE A 22 -4.48 0.89 23.53
C ILE A 22 -4.59 -0.64 23.51
N SER A 23 -5.12 -1.19 22.42
CA SER A 23 -5.25 -2.63 22.21
C SER A 23 -4.28 -3.11 21.13
N GLY A 24 -3.50 -4.13 21.45
CA GLY A 24 -2.56 -4.79 20.53
C GLY A 24 -3.03 -6.20 20.17
N ALA A 25 -2.50 -6.76 19.09
CA ALA A 25 -2.79 -8.14 18.71
C ALA A 25 -2.01 -9.15 19.56
N SER A 26 -0.90 -8.75 20.15
CA SER A 26 0.02 -9.57 20.94
C SER A 26 0.49 -8.76 22.16
N PRO A 27 0.86 -9.39 23.28
CA PRO A 27 1.53 -8.71 24.39
C PRO A 27 2.80 -7.98 23.93
N GLU A 28 3.61 -8.65 23.10
CA GLU A 28 4.90 -8.15 22.59
C GLU A 28 4.73 -6.83 21.81
N SER A 29 3.62 -6.69 21.06
CA SER A 29 3.31 -5.46 20.30
C SER A 29 3.19 -4.21 21.18
N LEU A 30 2.92 -4.38 22.47
CA LEU A 30 2.65 -3.30 23.41
C LEU A 30 3.77 -3.10 24.44
N ASP A 31 4.84 -3.89 24.41
CA ASP A 31 5.87 -3.83 25.44
C ASP A 31 6.64 -2.51 25.47
N PHE A 32 6.75 -1.82 24.33
CA PHE A 32 7.31 -0.48 24.27
C PHE A 32 6.52 0.53 25.13
N LEU A 33 5.22 0.31 25.36
CA LEU A 33 4.38 1.20 26.17
C LEU A 33 4.79 1.21 27.64
N SER A 34 5.32 0.10 28.19
CA SER A 34 5.80 0.07 29.58
C SER A 34 6.99 1.00 29.80
N VAL A 35 7.80 1.19 28.77
CA VAL A 35 8.96 2.09 28.79
C VAL A 35 8.53 3.52 28.47
N TYR A 36 7.60 3.66 27.51
CA TYR A 36 7.23 4.97 26.95
C TYR A 36 6.19 5.74 27.77
N LEU A 37 5.21 5.05 28.33
CA LEU A 37 4.23 5.56 29.29
C LEU A 37 4.67 5.08 30.67
N ILE A 38 4.53 5.90 31.71
CA ILE A 38 4.96 5.56 33.08
C ILE A 38 4.16 4.34 33.58
N ALA A 39 4.65 3.14 33.27
CA ALA A 39 4.08 1.83 33.59
C ALA A 39 2.53 1.80 33.57
N PRO A 40 1.87 1.97 32.41
CA PRO A 40 0.42 1.97 32.35
C PRO A 40 -0.13 0.60 32.80
N PRO A 41 -1.30 0.56 33.47
CA PRO A 41 -1.91 -0.70 33.86
C PRO A 41 -2.14 -1.56 32.62
N LYS A 42 -1.59 -2.78 32.62
CA LYS A 42 -1.75 -3.75 31.55
C LYS A 42 -2.85 -4.73 31.94
N ILE A 43 -3.82 -4.92 31.04
CA ILE A 43 -4.84 -5.96 31.15
C ILE A 43 -4.56 -6.94 30.01
N SER A 44 -4.17 -8.16 30.36
CA SER A 44 -4.09 -9.25 29.39
C SER A 44 -5.45 -9.92 29.34
N LEU A 45 -6.08 -9.92 28.16
CA LEU A 45 -7.23 -10.76 27.90
C LEU A 45 -6.70 -12.05 27.31
N GLU A 46 -6.68 -13.11 28.10
CA GLU A 46 -6.50 -14.46 27.57
C GLU A 46 -7.75 -14.78 26.76
N ALA A 47 -7.66 -14.61 25.44
CA ALA A 47 -8.68 -15.14 24.56
C ALA A 47 -8.66 -16.67 24.71
N ASN A 48 -9.85 -17.28 24.85
CA ASN A 48 -10.00 -18.73 24.75
C ASN A 48 -9.68 -19.16 23.32
N THR A 49 -8.40 -19.20 22.96
CA THR A 49 -7.92 -19.84 21.74
C THR A 49 -7.86 -21.33 21.98
N TYR A 50 -8.37 -22.09 21.03
CA TYR A 50 -8.25 -23.54 21.05
C TYR A 50 -6.78 -23.96 20.87
N PRO A 51 -6.38 -25.14 21.37
CA PRO A 51 -5.01 -25.62 21.22
C PRO A 51 -4.63 -25.72 19.75
N VAL A 52 -3.40 -25.30 19.43
CA VAL A 52 -2.81 -25.38 18.09
C VAL A 52 -1.60 -26.30 18.14
N ASP A 53 -1.67 -27.40 17.40
CA ASP A 53 -0.54 -28.30 17.20
C ASP A 53 0.47 -27.64 16.25
N LEU A 54 1.61 -27.23 16.82
CA LEU A 54 2.67 -26.52 16.10
C LEU A 54 3.72 -27.50 15.58
N HIS A 55 3.93 -27.50 14.27
CA HIS A 55 4.89 -28.35 13.59
C HIS A 55 5.96 -27.50 12.89
N TYR A 56 7.21 -27.91 13.03
CA TYR A 56 8.34 -27.37 12.29
C TYR A 56 8.89 -28.44 11.34
N VAL A 57 9.35 -28.03 10.16
CA VAL A 57 10.16 -28.91 9.32
C VAL A 57 11.55 -29.08 9.93
N ASN A 58 12.18 -30.23 9.75
CA ASN A 58 13.52 -30.48 10.30
C ASN A 58 14.62 -29.68 9.58
N ILE A 59 14.45 -29.45 8.27
CA ILE A 59 15.40 -28.77 7.39
C ILE A 59 14.63 -27.76 6.55
N SER A 60 15.18 -26.56 6.40
CA SER A 60 14.60 -25.54 5.52
C SER A 60 14.49 -26.07 4.09
N PRO A 61 13.29 -26.01 3.47
CA PRO A 61 13.10 -26.55 2.14
C PRO A 61 13.85 -25.70 1.10
N GLY A 62 14.43 -26.35 0.10
CA GLY A 62 15.02 -25.66 -1.05
C GLY A 62 13.98 -24.88 -1.87
N ASN A 63 12.72 -25.36 -1.86
CA ASN A 63 11.57 -24.66 -2.44
C ASN A 63 10.36 -24.73 -1.49
N TYR A 64 10.10 -23.65 -0.77
CA TYR A 64 8.96 -23.56 0.15
C TYR A 64 7.60 -23.64 -0.57
N VAL A 65 7.52 -23.34 -1.87
CA VAL A 65 6.26 -23.41 -2.63
C VAL A 65 5.84 -24.87 -2.80
N ASP A 66 6.76 -25.73 -3.22
CA ASP A 66 6.49 -27.16 -3.42
C ASP A 66 6.21 -27.83 -2.06
N THR A 67 6.97 -27.49 -1.01
CA THR A 67 6.69 -28.00 0.33
C THR A 67 5.35 -27.51 0.89
N ALA A 68 4.95 -26.26 0.63
CA ALA A 68 3.62 -25.77 1.00
C ALA A 68 2.52 -26.56 0.30
N LEU A 69 2.70 -26.90 -0.98
CA LEU A 69 1.78 -27.72 -1.76
C LEU A 69 1.62 -29.12 -1.15
N ASP A 70 2.73 -29.78 -0.82
CA ASP A 70 2.73 -31.11 -0.17
C ASP A 70 1.99 -31.08 1.18
N VAL A 71 2.20 -30.03 1.97
CA VAL A 71 1.52 -29.84 3.25
C VAL A 71 0.03 -29.59 3.06
N VAL A 72 -0.39 -28.82 2.04
CA VAL A 72 -1.81 -28.68 1.70
C VAL A 72 -2.42 -30.03 1.33
N LEU A 73 -1.83 -30.75 0.37
CA LEU A 73 -2.37 -32.03 -0.13
C LEU A 73 -2.41 -33.11 0.97
N SER A 74 -1.47 -33.10 1.91
CA SER A 74 -1.52 -34.00 3.06
C SER A 74 -2.56 -33.58 4.11
N SER A 75 -2.86 -32.29 4.19
CA SER A 75 -3.86 -31.71 5.10
C SER A 75 -5.30 -31.83 4.59
N THR A 76 -5.52 -32.19 3.32
CA THR A 76 -6.86 -32.34 2.73
C THR A 76 -7.47 -33.75 2.89
N LYS A 77 -6.83 -34.63 3.67
CA LYS A 77 -7.34 -35.98 3.94
C LYS A 77 -8.71 -35.96 4.65
N PRO A 78 -9.56 -37.00 4.52
CA PRO A 78 -10.99 -37.00 4.87
C PRO A 78 -11.36 -36.63 6.32
N LEU A 79 -10.40 -36.66 7.26
CA LEU A 79 -10.59 -36.33 8.68
C LEU A 79 -10.26 -34.87 9.02
N ALA A 80 -9.75 -34.08 8.09
CA ALA A 80 -9.50 -32.66 8.32
C ALA A 80 -10.81 -31.86 8.16
N THR A 81 -11.08 -30.95 9.09
CA THR A 81 -12.26 -30.06 9.04
C THR A 81 -11.77 -28.61 9.10
N GLY A 82 -12.49 -27.67 8.46
CA GLY A 82 -12.14 -26.25 8.41
C GLY A 82 -11.17 -25.84 7.28
N GLY A 83 -11.09 -24.54 7.03
CA GLY A 83 -10.25 -23.96 5.96
C GLY A 83 -8.75 -24.07 6.19
N ILE A 84 -7.98 -23.92 5.12
CA ILE A 84 -6.52 -23.84 5.12
C ILE A 84 -6.10 -22.43 4.71
N ILE A 85 -5.16 -21.82 5.42
CA ILE A 85 -4.50 -20.59 4.98
C ILE A 85 -3.00 -20.80 4.77
N VAL A 86 -2.48 -20.27 3.66
CA VAL A 86 -1.06 -20.29 3.31
C VAL A 86 -0.56 -18.85 3.27
N PHE A 87 0.41 -18.53 4.13
CA PHE A 87 1.11 -17.26 4.10
C PHE A 87 2.35 -17.37 3.20
N MET A 88 2.38 -16.60 2.12
CA MET A 88 3.44 -16.65 1.11
C MET A 88 3.64 -15.29 0.43
N PRO A 89 4.86 -14.96 -0.04
CA PRO A 89 5.09 -13.77 -0.86
C PRO A 89 4.21 -13.73 -2.12
N SER A 90 3.73 -12.55 -2.50
CA SER A 90 2.75 -12.34 -3.59
C SER A 90 3.23 -12.89 -4.94
N ARG A 91 4.54 -12.78 -5.20
CA ARG A 91 5.18 -13.25 -6.44
C ARG A 91 5.04 -14.76 -6.67
N ASP A 92 4.88 -15.54 -5.60
CA ASP A 92 4.86 -17.01 -5.65
C ASP A 92 3.43 -17.57 -5.60
N ILE A 93 2.44 -16.73 -5.26
CA ILE A 93 1.03 -17.12 -5.11
C ILE A 93 0.45 -17.70 -6.39
N GLY A 94 0.70 -17.07 -7.54
CA GLY A 94 0.18 -17.56 -8.83
C GLY A 94 0.67 -18.96 -9.16
N ARG A 95 1.99 -19.19 -9.05
CA ARG A 95 2.61 -20.51 -9.25
C ARG A 95 1.99 -21.55 -8.29
N PHE A 96 1.85 -21.20 -7.02
CA PHE A 96 1.24 -22.08 -6.03
C PHE A 96 -0.21 -22.45 -6.40
N GLN A 97 -1.02 -21.48 -6.80
CA GLN A 97 -2.42 -21.73 -7.19
C GLN A 97 -2.52 -22.64 -8.41
N ASP A 98 -1.70 -22.43 -9.43
CA ASP A 98 -1.72 -23.23 -10.65
C ASP A 98 -1.34 -24.69 -10.36
N GLN A 99 -0.24 -24.90 -9.62
CA GLN A 99 0.21 -26.25 -9.22
C GLN A 99 -0.80 -26.95 -8.29
N LEU A 100 -1.42 -26.21 -7.36
CA LEU A 100 -2.43 -26.76 -6.46
C LEU A 100 -3.70 -27.17 -7.23
N ARG A 101 -4.21 -26.33 -8.12
CA ARG A 101 -5.39 -26.66 -8.93
C ARG A 101 -5.15 -27.86 -9.83
N GLU A 102 -3.95 -27.98 -10.42
CA GLU A 102 -3.57 -29.15 -11.21
C GLU A 102 -3.53 -30.42 -10.36
N SER A 103 -2.91 -30.36 -9.18
CA SER A 103 -2.81 -31.49 -8.25
C SER A 103 -4.18 -31.95 -7.73
N LEU A 104 -5.06 -31.00 -7.38
CA LEU A 104 -6.43 -31.29 -6.95
C LEU A 104 -7.25 -31.92 -8.08
N ARG A 105 -7.08 -31.47 -9.32
CA ARG A 105 -7.73 -32.07 -10.49
C ARG A 105 -7.27 -33.51 -10.70
N LEU A 106 -5.97 -33.80 -10.57
CA LEU A 106 -5.42 -35.15 -10.71
C LEU A 106 -5.86 -36.09 -9.58
N ALA A 107 -6.06 -35.57 -8.38
CA ALA A 107 -6.54 -36.31 -7.22
C ALA A 107 -8.08 -36.41 -7.15
N GLU A 108 -8.80 -35.82 -8.11
CA GLU A 108 -10.27 -35.74 -8.13
C GLU A 108 -10.87 -35.10 -6.86
N VAL A 109 -10.15 -34.15 -6.26
CA VAL A 109 -10.58 -33.42 -5.05
C VAL A 109 -11.16 -32.07 -5.44
N SER A 110 -12.42 -31.81 -5.06
CA SER A 110 -13.07 -30.52 -5.28
C SER A 110 -12.84 -29.58 -4.09
N MET A 111 -12.11 -28.49 -4.31
CA MET A 111 -11.85 -27.44 -3.31
C MET A 111 -11.78 -26.06 -3.96
N ASN A 112 -12.24 -25.04 -3.22
CA ASN A 112 -12.06 -23.65 -3.59
C ASN A 112 -10.63 -23.20 -3.27
N VAL A 113 -9.97 -22.53 -4.23
CA VAL A 113 -8.61 -22.00 -4.06
C VAL A 113 -8.64 -20.51 -4.40
N ASP A 114 -8.58 -19.69 -3.35
CA ASP A 114 -8.61 -18.23 -3.45
C ASP A 114 -7.26 -17.61 -3.10
N ALA A 115 -6.93 -16.52 -3.81
CA ALA A 115 -5.79 -15.68 -3.48
C ALA A 115 -6.28 -14.31 -3.00
N LEU A 116 -5.74 -13.84 -1.88
CA LEU A 116 -6.03 -12.52 -1.34
C LEU A 116 -4.80 -11.63 -1.42
N PHE A 117 -4.92 -10.53 -2.16
CA PHE A 117 -3.86 -9.52 -2.34
C PHE A 117 -4.25 -8.17 -1.71
N SER A 118 -5.52 -7.98 -1.35
CA SER A 118 -6.04 -6.71 -0.88
C SER A 118 -7.02 -6.84 0.28
N VAL A 119 -7.14 -5.76 1.06
CA VAL A 119 -8.14 -5.63 2.12
C VAL A 119 -9.55 -5.77 1.55
N SER A 120 -9.80 -5.28 0.33
CA SER A 120 -11.14 -5.36 -0.28
C SER A 120 -11.54 -6.80 -0.57
N GLU A 121 -10.62 -7.66 -1.01
CA GLU A 121 -10.88 -9.09 -1.22
C GLU A 121 -11.11 -9.79 0.13
N LEU A 122 -10.29 -9.49 1.15
CA LEU A 122 -10.50 -10.01 2.49
C LEU A 122 -11.87 -9.62 3.08
N LEU A 123 -12.35 -8.40 2.80
CA LEU A 123 -13.67 -7.93 3.25
C LEU A 123 -14.85 -8.56 2.48
N ARG A 124 -14.61 -9.06 1.26
CA ARG A 124 -15.63 -9.73 0.43
C ARG A 124 -15.86 -11.18 0.82
N LEU A 125 -14.89 -11.81 1.48
CA LEU A 125 -15.14 -13.07 2.17
C LEU A 125 -16.17 -12.78 3.25
N GLU A 126 -17.43 -13.14 2.98
CA GLU A 126 -18.53 -12.92 3.90
C GLU A 126 -18.17 -13.50 5.27
N SER A 127 -18.66 -12.86 6.33
CA SER A 127 -18.28 -13.01 7.73
C SER A 127 -18.62 -14.37 8.38
N SER A 128 -18.55 -15.46 7.63
CA SER A 128 -18.53 -16.81 8.19
C SER A 128 -17.08 -17.28 8.22
N VAL A 129 -16.63 -17.59 9.45
CA VAL A 129 -15.63 -18.63 9.72
C VAL A 129 -15.62 -19.63 8.56
N LEU A 130 -14.46 -19.97 8.01
CA LEU A 130 -14.33 -21.11 7.08
C LEU A 130 -14.49 -22.42 7.88
N ASP A 131 -15.59 -22.51 8.63
CA ASP A 131 -15.98 -23.65 9.47
C ASP A 131 -16.69 -24.67 8.60
N PHE A 132 -16.04 -25.01 7.50
CA PHE A 132 -16.49 -26.06 6.62
C PHE A 132 -16.36 -27.41 7.34
N GLU A 133 -17.35 -28.28 7.16
CA GLU A 133 -17.33 -29.66 7.67
C GLU A 133 -16.18 -30.49 7.10
N HIS A 134 -15.58 -30.05 5.98
CA HIS A 134 -14.41 -30.61 5.30
C HIS A 134 -13.43 -29.49 4.92
N PRO A 135 -12.15 -29.74 4.59
CA PRO A 135 -11.28 -28.70 4.10
C PRO A 135 -11.73 -28.36 2.68
N ALA A 136 -12.69 -27.46 2.56
CA ALA A 136 -13.32 -27.11 1.28
C ALA A 136 -12.65 -25.89 0.63
N HIS A 137 -11.69 -25.26 1.34
CA HIS A 137 -11.20 -23.94 0.96
C HIS A 137 -9.74 -23.73 1.37
N VAL A 138 -8.89 -23.46 0.38
CA VAL A 138 -7.53 -22.96 0.56
C VAL A 138 -7.50 -21.47 0.24
N ILE A 139 -7.07 -20.67 1.20
CA ILE A 139 -6.73 -19.27 1.01
C ILE A 139 -5.20 -19.16 0.97
N VAL A 140 -4.66 -18.49 -0.04
CA VAL A 140 -3.25 -18.09 -0.08
C VAL A 140 -3.14 -16.57 -0.08
N THR A 141 -2.24 -16.01 0.73
CA THR A 141 -2.15 -14.56 0.88
C THR A 141 -0.76 -14.06 1.29
N SER A 142 -0.45 -12.83 0.86
CA SER A 142 0.66 -12.02 1.36
C SER A 142 0.23 -10.92 2.32
N LEU A 143 -1.06 -10.88 2.70
CA LEU A 143 -1.59 -9.85 3.60
C LEU A 143 -0.99 -9.96 5.02
N PRO A 144 -0.88 -8.83 5.74
CA PRO A 144 -0.43 -8.84 7.14
C PRO A 144 -1.31 -9.74 8.02
N ALA A 145 -0.67 -10.59 8.83
CA ALA A 145 -1.36 -11.57 9.67
C ALA A 145 -2.29 -10.89 10.69
N GLU A 146 -1.94 -9.69 11.15
CA GLU A 146 -2.70 -8.84 12.06
C GLU A 146 -4.07 -8.44 11.49
N LEU A 147 -4.14 -8.26 10.16
CA LEU A 147 -5.38 -7.96 9.46
C LEU A 147 -6.21 -9.24 9.25
N VAL A 148 -5.55 -10.32 8.83
CA VAL A 148 -6.19 -11.61 8.56
C VAL A 148 -6.83 -12.19 9.83
N ALA A 149 -6.10 -12.20 10.95
CA ALA A 149 -6.56 -12.74 12.24
C ALA A 149 -7.82 -12.06 12.80
N ARG A 150 -8.14 -10.84 12.35
CA ARG A 150 -9.36 -10.11 12.76
C ARG A 150 -10.61 -10.55 12.00
N ARG A 151 -10.46 -11.30 10.92
CA ARG A 151 -11.55 -11.59 9.97
C ARG A 151 -11.68 -13.07 9.64
N LEU A 152 -10.58 -13.79 9.57
CA LEU A 152 -10.56 -15.20 9.18
C LEU A 152 -10.13 -16.06 10.36
N ALA A 153 -10.91 -17.11 10.60
CA ALA A 153 -10.56 -18.24 11.44
C ALA A 153 -10.51 -19.48 10.55
N VAL A 154 -9.39 -20.20 10.63
CA VAL A 154 -9.12 -21.42 9.88
C VAL A 154 -8.58 -22.47 10.84
N THR A 155 -8.52 -23.74 10.44
CA THR A 155 -7.97 -24.81 11.28
C THR A 155 -6.55 -25.18 10.93
N VAL A 156 -6.10 -24.86 9.71
CA VAL A 156 -4.74 -25.15 9.26
C VAL A 156 -4.08 -23.87 8.77
N VAL A 157 -2.92 -23.57 9.35
CA VAL A 157 -2.05 -22.48 8.90
C VAL A 157 -0.76 -23.09 8.36
N ILE A 158 -0.37 -22.69 7.16
CA ILE A 158 0.93 -22.99 6.57
C ILE A 158 1.71 -21.69 6.49
N ASP A 159 2.78 -21.61 7.28
CA ASP A 159 3.65 -20.45 7.37
C ASP A 159 4.97 -20.71 6.63
N THR A 160 5.15 -20.05 5.47
CA THR A 160 6.40 -20.15 4.70
C THR A 160 7.58 -19.45 5.38
N GLY A 161 7.33 -18.65 6.43
CA GLY A 161 8.37 -17.93 7.17
C GLY A 161 8.78 -16.59 6.55
N PHE A 162 8.11 -16.15 5.48
CA PHE A 162 8.40 -14.89 4.81
C PHE A 162 7.23 -13.91 4.83
N GLU A 163 7.54 -12.62 4.72
CA GLU A 163 6.58 -11.55 4.52
C GLU A 163 7.11 -10.49 3.56
N GLU A 164 6.19 -9.66 3.05
CA GLU A 164 6.51 -8.53 2.20
C GLU A 164 6.47 -7.23 3.01
N VAL A 165 7.62 -6.57 3.12
CA VAL A 165 7.76 -5.35 3.90
C VAL A 165 8.18 -4.19 3.00
N LYS A 166 7.49 -3.06 3.17
CA LYS A 166 7.74 -1.85 2.41
C LYS A 166 8.78 -0.97 3.11
N TYR A 167 9.68 -0.44 2.29
CA TYR A 167 10.73 0.50 2.66
C TYR A 167 10.69 1.70 1.72
N SER A 168 10.81 2.91 2.29
CA SER A 168 11.11 4.10 1.50
C SER A 168 12.58 4.07 1.08
N ARG A 169 12.83 4.40 -0.19
CA ARG A 169 14.14 4.45 -0.81
C ARG A 169 14.21 5.75 -1.62
N TYR A 170 15.26 6.54 -1.39
CA TYR A 170 15.52 7.78 -2.13
C TYR A 170 14.37 8.81 -2.07
N GLY A 171 13.44 8.68 -1.12
CA GLY A 171 12.38 9.64 -0.85
C GLY A 171 11.21 9.66 -1.84
N PHE A 172 11.35 9.04 -3.01
CA PHE A 172 10.28 8.90 -4.01
C PHE A 172 9.96 7.45 -4.36
N ALA A 173 10.86 6.52 -4.02
CA ALA A 173 10.65 5.11 -4.30
C ALA A 173 10.16 4.36 -3.06
N THR A 174 9.20 3.46 -3.27
CA THR A 174 8.85 2.44 -2.28
C THR A 174 9.29 1.09 -2.82
N VAL A 175 10.12 0.40 -2.05
CA VAL A 175 10.59 -0.95 -2.35
C VAL A 175 9.91 -1.92 -1.42
N THR A 176 9.28 -2.94 -1.99
CA THR A 176 8.79 -4.10 -1.24
C THR A 176 9.88 -5.16 -1.24
N LYS A 177 10.34 -5.56 -0.06
CA LYS A 177 11.29 -6.67 0.11
C LYS A 177 10.57 -7.88 0.68
N VAL A 178 10.95 -9.05 0.19
CA VAL A 178 10.62 -10.32 0.84
C VAL A 178 11.68 -10.59 1.89
N GLU A 179 11.28 -10.68 3.14
CA GLU A 179 12.18 -10.92 4.27
C GLU A 179 11.57 -11.92 5.25
N PRO A 180 12.39 -12.58 6.10
CA PRO A 180 11.89 -13.47 7.14
C PRO A 180 10.92 -12.73 8.07
N VAL A 181 9.87 -13.42 8.51
CA VAL A 181 8.95 -12.87 9.50
C VAL A 181 9.64 -12.65 10.85
N SER A 182 9.08 -11.77 11.68
CA SER A 182 9.44 -11.72 13.11
C SER A 182 8.76 -12.84 13.90
N GLN A 183 9.28 -13.15 15.09
CA GLN A 183 8.67 -14.13 16.00
C GLN A 183 7.23 -13.74 16.34
N GLU A 184 6.99 -12.45 16.59
CA GLU A 184 5.65 -11.89 16.82
C GLU A 184 4.70 -12.22 15.67
N VAL A 185 5.08 -11.93 14.43
CA VAL A 185 4.24 -12.17 13.25
C VAL A 185 3.97 -13.68 13.06
N ALA A 186 5.00 -14.51 13.21
CA ALA A 186 4.85 -15.97 13.16
C ALA A 186 3.90 -16.50 14.25
N ASN A 187 3.95 -15.94 15.46
CA ASN A 187 3.04 -16.31 16.56
C ASN A 187 1.60 -15.84 16.28
N ILE A 188 1.43 -14.65 15.67
CA ILE A 188 0.12 -14.20 15.20
C ILE A 188 -0.43 -15.18 14.16
N ARG A 189 0.38 -15.59 13.17
CA ARG A 189 0.00 -16.60 12.16
C ARG A 189 -0.44 -17.92 12.82
N THR A 190 0.33 -18.44 13.77
CA THR A 190 0.00 -19.66 14.51
C THR A 190 -1.36 -19.58 15.21
N ARG A 191 -1.67 -18.45 15.86
CA ARG A 191 -2.94 -18.28 16.59
C ARG A 191 -4.17 -18.28 15.68
N ILE A 192 -4.04 -17.94 14.39
CA ILE A 192 -5.16 -17.97 13.44
C ILE A 192 -5.78 -19.37 13.36
N ALA A 193 -4.97 -20.42 13.49
CA ALA A 193 -5.41 -21.82 13.46
C ALA A 193 -6.30 -22.20 14.67
N GLY A 194 -6.23 -21.43 15.77
CA GLY A 194 -6.91 -21.72 17.03
C GLY A 194 -8.05 -20.76 17.37
N LEU A 195 -8.48 -19.91 16.42
CA LEU A 195 -9.52 -18.90 16.68
C LEU A 195 -10.93 -19.49 16.76
N SER A 196 -11.21 -20.62 16.10
CA SER A 196 -12.55 -21.25 16.06
C SER A 196 -12.62 -22.63 16.70
N LYS A 197 -11.60 -23.48 16.49
CA LYS A 197 -11.49 -24.82 17.06
C LYS A 197 -10.03 -25.27 17.10
N ALA A 198 -9.75 -26.44 17.65
CA ALA A 198 -8.39 -26.98 17.70
C ALA A 198 -7.83 -27.10 16.28
N GLY A 199 -6.58 -26.65 16.10
CA GLY A 199 -5.99 -26.47 14.78
C GLY A 199 -4.53 -26.91 14.71
N ARG A 200 -3.95 -26.75 13.53
CA ARG A 200 -2.57 -27.11 13.21
C ARG A 200 -1.87 -25.94 12.54
N CYS A 201 -0.62 -25.69 12.93
CA CYS A 201 0.24 -24.72 12.26
C CYS A 201 1.51 -25.41 11.79
N TYR A 202 1.78 -25.34 10.49
CA TYR A 202 2.99 -25.88 9.87
C TYR A 202 3.92 -24.73 9.50
N ARG A 203 5.02 -24.59 10.24
CA ARG A 203 6.12 -23.67 9.91
C ARG A 203 7.10 -24.39 8.99
N LEU A 204 7.25 -23.87 7.77
CA LEU A 204 8.12 -24.45 6.75
C LEU A 204 9.60 -24.05 6.93
N TYR A 205 9.99 -23.83 8.18
CA TYR A 205 11.36 -23.55 8.61
C TYR A 205 11.63 -24.26 9.94
N PRO A 206 12.90 -24.63 10.24
CA PRO A 206 13.25 -25.29 11.50
C PRO A 206 12.99 -24.44 12.73
N GLN A 207 12.79 -25.11 13.87
CA GLN A 207 12.61 -24.44 15.16
C GLN A 207 13.81 -23.55 15.53
N ASN A 208 15.04 -24.00 15.29
CA ASN A 208 16.22 -23.17 15.52
C ASN A 208 16.21 -21.91 14.62
N SER A 209 15.67 -21.98 13.40
CA SER A 209 15.52 -20.80 12.56
C SER A 209 14.52 -19.81 13.16
N PHE A 210 13.39 -20.30 13.71
CA PHE A 210 12.41 -19.46 14.42
C PHE A 210 13.03 -18.73 15.62
N GLU A 211 13.80 -19.45 16.45
CA GLU A 211 14.42 -18.91 17.66
C GLU A 211 15.44 -17.79 17.36
N ASN A 212 16.05 -17.82 16.17
CA ASN A 212 16.98 -16.81 15.67
C ASN A 212 16.31 -15.65 14.91
N LEU A 213 14.98 -15.65 14.72
CA LEU A 213 14.26 -14.52 14.12
C LEU A 213 14.24 -13.32 15.08
N GLU A 214 14.16 -12.13 14.51
CA GLU A 214 13.89 -10.91 15.27
C GLU A 214 12.58 -11.03 16.04
N LYS A 215 12.54 -10.53 17.28
CA LYS A 215 11.35 -10.64 18.13
C LYS A 215 10.15 -9.91 17.54
N THR A 216 10.38 -8.68 17.06
CA THR A 216 9.36 -7.77 16.53
C THR A 216 9.84 -7.12 15.25
N ARG A 217 8.93 -6.79 14.34
CA ARG A 217 9.25 -6.05 13.11
C ARG A 217 9.71 -4.63 13.46
N LEU A 218 10.62 -4.05 12.66
CA LEU A 218 10.94 -2.63 12.75
C LEU A 218 9.65 -1.79 12.62
N PRO A 219 9.47 -0.72 13.41
CA PRO A 219 8.29 0.17 13.30
C PRO A 219 8.18 0.84 11.94
N GLU A 220 6.95 1.12 11.49
CA GLU A 220 6.70 1.79 10.19
C GLU A 220 7.35 3.17 10.11
N ILE A 221 7.37 3.91 11.22
CA ILE A 221 8.00 5.23 11.31
C ILE A 221 9.52 5.18 11.05
N GLY A 222 10.15 4.01 11.19
CA GLY A 222 11.57 3.79 10.88
C GLY A 222 11.84 3.26 9.48
N ARG A 223 10.82 3.07 8.65
CA ARG A 223 10.94 2.40 7.34
C ARG A 223 10.27 3.14 6.19
N LEU A 224 9.20 3.90 6.47
CA LEU A 224 8.37 4.55 5.45
C LEU A 224 8.61 6.06 5.39
N ALA A 225 8.22 6.67 4.27
CA ALA A 225 8.33 8.11 4.06
C ALA A 225 7.51 8.88 5.11
N LEU A 226 8.11 9.94 5.67
CA LEU A 226 7.58 10.64 6.85
C LEU A 226 6.81 11.92 6.52
N ASP A 227 6.67 12.30 5.25
CA ASP A 227 6.04 13.57 4.88
C ASP A 227 4.58 13.67 5.31
N HIS A 228 3.81 12.58 5.21
CA HIS A 228 2.43 12.61 5.72
C HIS A 228 2.42 12.85 7.24
N CYS A 229 3.27 12.15 7.98
CA CYS A 229 3.37 12.31 9.44
C CYS A 229 3.82 13.73 9.83
N ILE A 230 4.81 14.27 9.13
CA ILE A 230 5.35 15.62 9.38
C ILE A 230 4.31 16.68 9.06
N LEU A 231 3.62 16.56 7.92
CA LEU A 231 2.56 17.47 7.51
C LEU A 231 1.42 17.51 8.53
N GLN A 232 1.00 16.35 9.05
CA GLN A 232 -0.01 16.25 10.11
C GLN A 232 0.47 16.82 11.45
N LEU A 233 1.73 16.57 11.85
CA LEU A 233 2.29 17.17 13.06
C LEU A 233 2.32 18.70 12.97
N LYS A 234 2.75 19.24 11.82
CA LYS A 234 2.81 20.67 11.57
C LYS A 234 1.42 21.32 11.54
N SER A 235 0.42 20.66 10.94
CA SER A 235 -0.96 21.16 10.93
C SER A 235 -1.58 21.23 12.33
N LEU A 236 -1.12 20.37 13.25
CA LEU A 236 -1.50 20.39 14.66
C LEU A 236 -0.70 21.40 15.51
N GLY A 237 0.20 22.18 14.90
CA GLY A 237 1.02 23.18 15.58
C GLY A 237 2.23 22.60 16.33
N VAL A 238 2.72 21.42 15.92
CA VAL A 238 3.97 20.87 16.44
C VAL A 238 5.14 21.41 15.62
N ASP A 239 5.82 22.42 16.16
CA ASP A 239 6.94 23.06 15.45
C ASP A 239 8.22 22.24 15.50
N ASN A 240 8.61 21.76 16.69
CA ASN A 240 9.83 20.98 16.87
C ASN A 240 9.55 19.49 16.65
N ILE A 241 9.61 19.07 15.37
CA ILE A 241 9.44 17.67 14.95
C ILE A 241 10.55 16.79 15.53
N LEU A 242 11.80 17.29 15.54
CA LEU A 242 12.96 16.52 16.00
C LEU A 242 12.84 16.07 17.47
N HIS A 243 12.26 16.92 18.31
CA HIS A 243 12.06 16.64 19.75
C HIS A 243 10.60 16.27 20.07
N PHE A 244 9.83 15.86 19.07
CA PHE A 244 8.53 15.28 19.34
C PHE A 244 8.72 13.96 20.12
N ASP A 245 7.81 13.71 21.07
CA ASP A 245 7.89 12.58 22.00
C ASP A 245 7.42 11.31 21.29
N TYR A 246 8.23 10.75 20.39
CA TYR A 246 7.92 9.52 19.66
C TYR A 246 8.07 8.29 20.57
N PRO A 247 7.15 7.31 20.52
CA PRO A 247 7.40 6.00 21.12
C PRO A 247 8.62 5.30 20.51
N HIS A 248 8.72 5.33 19.18
CA HIS A 248 9.90 4.92 18.45
C HIS A 248 10.42 6.10 17.62
N PRO A 249 11.55 6.73 18.00
CA PRO A 249 12.12 7.82 17.24
C PRO A 249 12.52 7.38 15.82
N PRO A 250 12.09 8.10 14.77
CA PRO A 250 12.53 7.81 13.41
C PRO A 250 14.01 8.14 13.21
N PRO A 251 14.70 7.49 12.25
CA PRO A 251 16.04 7.86 11.86
C PRO A 251 16.12 9.32 11.40
N SER A 252 17.13 10.07 11.86
CA SER A 252 17.28 11.50 11.57
C SER A 252 17.36 11.83 10.07
N HIS A 253 17.98 10.94 9.28
CA HIS A 253 18.09 11.14 7.83
C HIS A 253 16.71 11.07 7.12
N MET A 254 15.78 10.24 7.60
CA MET A 254 14.42 10.17 7.03
C MET A 254 13.59 11.41 7.37
N LEU A 255 13.78 11.96 8.57
CA LEU A 255 13.17 13.24 8.95
C LEU A 255 13.70 14.38 8.07
N ALA A 256 15.03 14.46 7.92
CA ALA A 256 15.67 15.48 7.09
C ALA A 256 15.20 15.41 5.64
N GLU A 257 15.15 14.20 5.06
CA GLU A 257 14.68 13.98 3.69
C GLU A 257 13.21 14.36 3.49
N ALA A 258 12.34 14.07 4.46
CA ALA A 258 10.93 14.45 4.40
C ALA A 258 10.72 15.96 4.53
N ILE A 259 11.47 16.63 5.42
CA ILE A 259 11.45 18.10 5.56
C ILE A 259 11.95 18.76 4.26
N ASP A 260 13.11 18.33 3.77
CA ASP A 260 13.70 18.83 2.52
C ASP A 260 12.74 18.66 1.33
N ARG A 261 12.05 17.52 1.23
CA ARG A 261 11.04 17.29 0.19
C ARG A 261 9.85 18.24 0.31
N LEU A 262 9.25 18.38 1.50
CA LEU A 262 8.14 19.30 1.73
C LEU A 262 8.54 20.76 1.47
N ALA A 263 9.76 21.15 1.83
CA ALA A 263 10.29 22.48 1.59
C ALA A 263 10.48 22.74 0.08
N SER A 264 11.06 21.77 -0.65
CA SER A 264 11.26 21.89 -2.10
C SER A 264 9.97 21.99 -2.90
N LEU A 265 8.84 21.54 -2.33
CA LEU A 265 7.51 21.65 -2.92
C LEU A 265 6.74 22.88 -2.41
N GLY A 266 7.38 23.73 -1.61
CA GLY A 266 6.79 24.96 -1.07
C GLY A 266 5.71 24.73 -0.01
N VAL A 267 5.58 23.51 0.53
CA VAL A 267 4.60 23.19 1.59
C VAL A 267 5.04 23.76 2.93
N ILE A 268 6.35 23.76 3.19
CA ILE A 268 6.95 24.40 4.36
C ILE A 268 7.97 25.46 3.92
N ASP A 269 8.14 26.49 4.75
CA ASP A 269 9.17 27.54 4.57
C ASP A 269 10.54 27.10 5.12
N ASN A 270 11.52 28.03 5.06
CA ASN A 270 12.89 27.78 5.52
C ASN A 270 12.98 27.59 7.04
N GLU A 271 12.03 28.13 7.79
CA GLU A 271 11.86 27.95 9.22
C GLU A 271 11.04 26.69 9.55
N ALA A 272 10.70 25.89 8.53
CA ALA A 272 9.92 24.67 8.59
C ALA A 272 8.47 24.87 9.09
N HIS A 273 7.88 26.05 8.97
CA HIS A 273 6.45 26.28 9.20
C HIS A 273 5.65 26.03 7.93
N LEU A 274 4.34 25.73 8.06
CA LEU A 274 3.47 25.59 6.90
C LEU A 274 3.32 26.93 6.17
N THR A 275 3.54 26.92 4.86
CA THR A 275 3.38 28.14 4.05
C THR A 275 1.91 28.54 3.96
N ARG A 276 1.66 29.85 3.87
CA ARG A 276 0.30 30.40 3.76
C ARG A 276 0.05 30.97 2.36
N PRO A 277 -1.09 30.66 1.72
CA PRO A 277 -2.10 29.68 2.12
C PRO A 277 -1.78 28.24 1.65
N PHE A 278 -0.70 28.03 0.90
CA PHE A 278 -0.46 26.79 0.16
C PHE A 278 -0.27 25.57 1.07
N GLY A 279 0.73 25.58 1.95
CA GLY A 279 1.01 24.49 2.88
C GLY A 279 -0.14 24.21 3.84
N GLU A 280 -0.82 25.24 4.33
CA GLU A 280 -2.02 25.08 5.15
C GLU A 280 -3.16 24.39 4.40
N ASN A 281 -3.38 24.73 3.12
CA ASN A 281 -4.40 24.07 2.30
C ASN A 281 -4.03 22.61 2.03
N VAL A 282 -2.76 22.32 1.75
CA VAL A 282 -2.27 20.95 1.53
C VAL A 282 -2.49 20.09 2.78
N ALA A 283 -2.09 20.58 3.96
CA ALA A 283 -2.15 19.84 5.22
C ALA A 283 -3.59 19.51 5.68
N GLN A 284 -4.55 20.25 5.15
CA GLN A 284 -5.96 20.12 5.46
C GLN A 284 -6.67 19.04 4.63
N LEU A 285 -6.06 18.54 3.55
CA LEU A 285 -6.69 17.53 2.70
C LEU A 285 -6.50 16.11 3.26
N PRO A 286 -7.53 15.25 3.24
CA PRO A 286 -7.42 13.85 3.66
C PRO A 286 -6.79 13.01 2.54
N LEU A 287 -5.63 13.41 2.06
CA LEU A 287 -4.91 12.82 0.94
C LEU A 287 -3.45 12.58 1.33
N GLU A 288 -2.79 11.68 0.61
CA GLU A 288 -1.33 11.60 0.62
C GLU A 288 -0.73 12.95 0.20
N PRO A 289 0.42 13.37 0.77
CA PRO A 289 1.01 14.67 0.50
C PRO A 289 1.17 14.97 -1.00
N SER A 290 1.64 14.01 -1.80
CA SER A 290 1.80 14.18 -3.25
C SER A 290 0.48 14.50 -3.96
N HIS A 291 -0.60 13.81 -3.62
CA HIS A 291 -1.94 14.06 -4.17
C HIS A 291 -2.53 15.39 -3.69
N ALA A 292 -2.32 15.73 -2.40
CA ALA A 292 -2.76 17.00 -1.84
C ALA A 292 -2.06 18.19 -2.51
N ILE A 293 -0.74 18.11 -2.67
CA ILE A 293 0.09 19.10 -3.37
C ILE A 293 -0.37 19.22 -4.82
N LEU A 294 -0.51 18.10 -5.53
CA LEU A 294 -0.96 18.11 -6.93
C LEU A 294 -2.30 18.83 -7.09
N LEU A 295 -3.26 18.52 -6.20
CA LEU A 295 -4.60 19.10 -6.23
C LEU A 295 -4.58 20.60 -5.94
N VAL A 296 -3.81 21.06 -4.96
CA VAL A 296 -3.72 22.50 -4.63
C VAL A 296 -2.93 23.26 -5.70
N SER A 297 -1.83 22.71 -6.20
CA SER A 297 -1.01 23.30 -7.28
C SER A 297 -1.81 23.49 -8.56
N SER A 298 -2.75 22.58 -8.87
CA SER A 298 -3.58 22.66 -10.08
C SER A 298 -4.43 23.93 -10.20
N LEU A 299 -4.68 24.63 -9.08
CA LEU A 299 -5.37 25.91 -9.06
C LEU A 299 -4.55 27.00 -9.78
N GLN A 300 -3.22 26.97 -9.64
CA GLN A 300 -2.33 27.94 -10.30
C GLN A 300 -2.22 27.69 -11.80
N TYR A 301 -2.30 26.42 -12.22
CA TYR A 301 -2.24 26.01 -13.63
C TYR A 301 -3.61 26.04 -14.32
N GLY A 302 -4.69 26.30 -13.58
CA GLY A 302 -6.06 26.32 -14.12
C GLY A 302 -6.59 24.95 -14.57
N CYS A 303 -5.99 23.85 -14.11
CA CYS A 303 -6.32 22.48 -14.54
C CYS A 303 -6.95 21.64 -13.43
N PHE A 304 -7.63 22.30 -12.49
CA PHE A 304 -8.13 21.70 -11.27
C PHE A 304 -9.14 20.57 -11.51
N GLU A 305 -10.10 20.75 -12.42
CA GLU A 305 -11.14 19.76 -12.71
C GLU A 305 -10.56 18.43 -13.21
N GLN A 306 -9.56 18.50 -14.07
CA GLN A 306 -8.84 17.35 -14.61
C GLN A 306 -7.98 16.70 -13.53
N ILE A 307 -7.23 17.49 -12.76
CA ILE A 307 -6.38 16.97 -11.68
C ILE A 307 -7.22 16.32 -10.57
N ALA A 308 -8.37 16.88 -10.20
CA ALA A 308 -9.29 16.27 -9.23
C ALA A 308 -9.78 14.89 -9.72
N SER A 309 -10.07 14.77 -11.01
CA SER A 309 -10.45 13.50 -11.64
C SER A 309 -9.29 12.50 -11.61
N LEU A 310 -8.07 12.95 -11.90
CA LEU A 310 -6.86 12.11 -11.84
C LEU A 310 -6.54 11.63 -10.43
N VAL A 311 -6.60 12.50 -9.43
CA VAL A 311 -6.39 12.13 -8.03
C VAL A 311 -7.43 11.08 -7.60
N ALA A 312 -8.70 11.29 -7.95
CA ALA A 312 -9.75 10.32 -7.62
C ALA A 312 -9.57 8.96 -8.34
N LEU A 313 -9.10 8.96 -9.59
CA LEU A 313 -8.74 7.74 -10.32
C LEU A 313 -7.55 7.03 -9.66
N SER A 314 -6.49 7.74 -9.30
CA SER A 314 -5.33 7.15 -8.63
C SER A 314 -5.68 6.45 -7.31
N LEU A 315 -6.73 6.89 -6.60
CA LEU A 315 -7.20 6.27 -5.36
C LEU A 315 -8.06 5.00 -5.57
N THR A 316 -8.44 4.68 -6.81
CA THR A 316 -9.41 3.61 -7.11
C THR A 316 -8.96 2.65 -8.19
N LYS A 317 -8.10 3.08 -9.09
CA LYS A 317 -7.61 2.29 -10.22
C LYS A 317 -6.70 1.16 -9.73
N GLY A 318 -6.82 0.00 -10.37
CA GLY A 318 -5.84 -1.08 -10.25
C GLY A 318 -4.66 -0.91 -11.20
N ASP A 319 -3.72 -1.87 -11.16
CA ASP A 319 -2.54 -1.95 -12.03
C ASP A 319 -2.83 -2.48 -13.46
N TYR A 320 -4.10 -2.52 -13.88
CA TYR A 320 -4.51 -3.15 -15.13
C TYR A 320 -4.43 -2.17 -16.31
N PHE A 321 -3.79 -2.60 -17.40
CA PHE A 321 -3.72 -1.87 -18.65
C PHE A 321 -3.89 -2.86 -19.81
N ASP A 322 -4.90 -2.66 -20.66
CA ASP A 322 -5.16 -3.47 -21.85
C ASP A 322 -4.84 -2.64 -23.10
N HIS A 323 -3.58 -2.76 -23.57
CA HIS A 323 -3.02 -1.97 -24.67
C HIS A 323 -3.89 -2.01 -25.94
N GLU A 324 -4.49 -3.15 -26.25
CA GLU A 324 -5.27 -3.32 -27.48
C GLU A 324 -6.65 -2.68 -27.37
N LYS A 325 -7.34 -2.89 -26.25
CA LYS A 325 -8.68 -2.30 -26.07
C LYS A 325 -8.64 -0.80 -25.86
N TRP A 326 -7.55 -0.28 -25.29
CA TRP A 326 -7.48 1.12 -24.88
C TRP A 326 -6.98 2.05 -25.97
N LEU A 327 -6.62 1.53 -27.15
CA LEU A 327 -6.18 2.31 -28.33
C LEU A 327 -6.99 3.61 -28.57
N PRO A 328 -8.33 3.64 -28.46
CA PRO A 328 -9.10 4.86 -28.70
C PRO A 328 -8.88 5.99 -27.68
N PHE A 329 -8.27 5.68 -26.53
CA PHE A 329 -8.11 6.63 -25.41
C PHE A 329 -6.65 7.03 -25.18
N ILE A 330 -5.69 6.35 -25.83
CA ILE A 330 -4.25 6.56 -25.63
C ILE A 330 -3.88 8.00 -25.99
N ALA A 331 -3.25 8.68 -25.03
CA ALA A 331 -2.62 9.97 -25.22
C ALA A 331 -1.10 9.79 -25.36
N GLN A 332 -0.49 10.45 -26.33
CA GLN A 332 0.97 10.40 -26.54
C GLN A 332 1.71 11.11 -25.39
N GLU A 333 1.02 12.01 -24.71
CA GLU A 333 1.50 12.75 -23.56
C GLU A 333 1.67 11.91 -22.29
N GLY A 334 1.10 10.70 -22.26
CA GLY A 334 1.32 9.73 -21.20
C GLY A 334 0.07 9.19 -20.52
N ASP A 335 0.30 8.50 -19.41
CA ASP A 335 -0.72 7.74 -18.69
C ASP A 335 -1.80 8.65 -18.10
N ALA A 336 -1.42 9.81 -17.57
CA ALA A 336 -2.35 10.76 -16.97
C ALA A 336 -3.44 11.19 -17.98
N LEU A 337 -3.04 11.62 -19.18
CA LEU A 337 -4.01 12.09 -20.17
C LEU A 337 -4.84 10.93 -20.75
N THR A 338 -4.25 9.74 -20.86
CA THR A 338 -4.99 8.52 -21.23
C THR A 338 -6.09 8.22 -20.22
N TRP A 339 -5.79 8.27 -18.92
CA TRP A 339 -6.77 8.07 -17.86
C TRP A 339 -7.87 9.14 -17.85
N LEU A 340 -7.53 10.39 -18.16
CA LEU A 340 -8.51 11.46 -18.33
C LEU A 340 -9.47 11.16 -19.50
N ASN A 341 -8.94 10.75 -20.66
CA ASN A 341 -9.76 10.40 -21.82
C ASN A 341 -10.75 9.27 -21.51
N ILE A 342 -10.29 8.24 -20.78
CA ILE A 342 -11.12 7.12 -20.32
C ILE A 342 -12.23 7.64 -19.39
N TYR A 343 -11.86 8.45 -18.39
CA TYR A 343 -12.80 8.98 -17.41
C TYR A 343 -13.87 9.89 -18.04
N GLU A 344 -13.46 10.79 -18.93
CA GLU A 344 -14.39 11.65 -19.65
C GLU A 344 -15.32 10.85 -20.56
N SER A 345 -14.80 9.84 -21.25
CA SER A 345 -15.59 8.98 -22.11
C SER A 345 -16.59 8.14 -21.30
N PHE A 346 -16.18 7.64 -20.13
CA PHE A 346 -17.08 6.96 -19.20
C PHE A 346 -18.24 7.86 -18.76
N LEU A 347 -17.97 9.13 -18.45
CA LEU A 347 -19.01 10.10 -18.12
C LEU A 347 -19.92 10.43 -19.31
N ARG A 348 -19.36 10.65 -20.51
CA ARG A 348 -20.13 10.92 -21.74
C ARG A 348 -21.05 9.76 -22.13
N MET A 349 -20.61 8.52 -21.88
CA MET A 349 -21.40 7.30 -22.09
C MET A 349 -22.40 7.03 -20.98
N GLY A 350 -22.60 7.96 -20.02
CA GLY A 350 -23.61 7.82 -18.97
C GLY A 350 -23.28 6.75 -17.93
N ARG A 351 -21.99 6.47 -17.70
CA ARG A 351 -21.51 5.42 -16.78
C ARG A 351 -21.98 4.01 -17.16
N ASP A 352 -22.07 3.75 -18.46
CA ASP A 352 -22.60 2.50 -18.98
C ASP A 352 -21.72 1.27 -18.66
N LYS A 353 -22.35 0.23 -18.10
CA LYS A 353 -21.73 -1.05 -17.79
C LYS A 353 -21.37 -1.85 -19.04
N SER A 354 -22.14 -1.77 -20.12
CA SER A 354 -21.78 -2.45 -21.39
C SER A 354 -20.53 -1.85 -22.00
N TRP A 355 -20.43 -0.52 -22.01
CA TRP A 355 -19.23 0.19 -22.47
C TRP A 355 -17.99 -0.22 -21.67
N CYS A 356 -18.10 -0.28 -20.34
CA CYS A 356 -16.98 -0.75 -19.50
C CYS A 356 -16.56 -2.18 -19.85
N ARG A 357 -17.52 -3.10 -20.02
CA ARG A 357 -17.24 -4.49 -20.42
C ARG A 357 -16.55 -4.58 -21.78
N LYS A 358 -16.99 -3.78 -22.76
CA LYS A 358 -16.41 -3.74 -24.11
C LYS A 358 -14.91 -3.41 -24.07
N TYR A 359 -14.52 -2.45 -23.24
CA TYR A 359 -13.12 -1.96 -23.16
C TYR A 359 -12.31 -2.55 -22.00
N GLY A 360 -12.91 -3.46 -21.21
CA GLY A 360 -12.25 -4.11 -20.07
C GLY A 360 -12.06 -3.20 -18.85
N PHE A 361 -12.87 -2.14 -18.71
CA PHE A 361 -12.83 -1.27 -17.53
C PHE A 361 -13.66 -1.84 -16.37
N ASN A 362 -13.21 -1.59 -15.14
CA ASN A 362 -13.98 -1.90 -13.95
C ASN A 362 -14.95 -0.75 -13.63
N GLU A 363 -16.23 -0.94 -13.95
CA GLU A 363 -17.28 0.07 -13.72
C GLU A 363 -17.36 0.49 -12.25
N THR A 364 -17.23 -0.44 -11.31
CA THR A 364 -17.32 -0.12 -9.87
C THR A 364 -16.19 0.80 -9.43
N GLN A 365 -14.96 0.61 -9.95
CA GLN A 365 -13.83 1.49 -9.66
C GLN A 365 -14.03 2.87 -10.27
N LEU A 366 -14.44 2.96 -11.54
CA LEU A 366 -14.71 4.24 -12.21
C LEU A 366 -15.87 4.99 -11.54
N SER A 367 -16.98 4.33 -11.22
CA SER A 367 -18.08 4.96 -10.48
C SER A 367 -17.65 5.44 -9.10
N ARG A 368 -16.78 4.69 -8.41
CA ARG A 368 -16.20 5.12 -7.12
C ARG A 368 -15.30 6.34 -7.27
N SER A 369 -14.51 6.44 -8.34
CA SER A 369 -13.65 7.61 -8.58
C SER A 369 -14.49 8.88 -8.77
N VAL A 370 -15.62 8.80 -9.46
CA VAL A 370 -16.54 9.94 -9.59
C VAL A 370 -17.05 10.41 -8.22
N ASN A 371 -17.45 9.46 -7.36
CA ASN A 371 -17.92 9.79 -6.01
C ASN A 371 -16.81 10.43 -5.15
N ILE A 372 -15.58 9.94 -5.25
CA ILE A 372 -14.42 10.50 -4.52
C ILE A 372 -14.12 11.90 -5.03
N ARG A 373 -14.14 12.13 -6.34
CA ARG A 373 -13.96 13.47 -6.92
C ARG A 373 -14.98 14.45 -6.34
N ASP A 374 -16.26 14.08 -6.31
CA ASP A 374 -17.31 14.94 -5.76
C ASP A 374 -17.11 15.21 -4.26
N GLN A 375 -16.61 14.24 -3.49
CA GLN A 375 -16.23 14.43 -2.09
C GLN A 375 -15.06 15.42 -1.94
N LEU A 376 -14.02 15.31 -2.78
CA LEU A 376 -12.89 16.24 -2.78
C LEU A 376 -13.33 17.68 -3.06
N LEU A 377 -14.23 17.87 -4.05
CA LEU A 377 -14.82 19.17 -4.36
C LEU A 377 -15.55 19.77 -3.15
N ARG A 378 -16.38 18.97 -2.46
CA ARG A 378 -17.10 19.42 -1.26
C ARG A 378 -16.16 19.81 -0.12
N ILE A 379 -15.09 19.05 0.09
CA ILE A 379 -14.08 19.35 1.12
C ILE A 379 -13.42 20.69 0.84
N LEU A 380 -13.02 20.95 -0.41
CA LEU A 380 -12.38 22.19 -0.82
C LEU A 380 -13.31 23.41 -0.69
N GLN A 381 -14.58 23.25 -1.09
CA GLN A 381 -15.61 24.28 -0.92
C GLN A 381 -15.84 24.59 0.56
N HIS A 382 -15.98 23.58 1.41
CA HIS A 382 -16.15 23.76 2.85
C HIS A 382 -14.96 24.48 3.49
N ARG A 383 -13.75 24.18 3.03
CA ARG A 383 -12.51 24.84 3.47
C ARG A 383 -12.26 26.20 2.82
N ARG A 384 -13.21 26.71 2.01
CA ARG A 384 -13.15 28.02 1.33
C ARG A 384 -11.93 28.20 0.43
N ILE A 385 -11.41 27.11 -0.13
CA ILE A 385 -10.35 27.17 -1.13
C ILE A 385 -10.99 27.65 -2.44
N LYS A 386 -10.55 28.81 -2.94
CA LYS A 386 -11.13 29.44 -4.15
C LYS A 386 -10.77 28.60 -5.37
N ILE A 387 -11.77 27.92 -5.93
CA ILE A 387 -11.66 27.24 -7.21
C ILE A 387 -12.04 28.25 -8.29
N ALA A 388 -11.07 28.70 -9.08
CA ALA A 388 -11.35 29.50 -10.26
C ALA A 388 -12.10 28.64 -11.27
N LYS A 389 -13.20 29.15 -11.83
CA LYS A 389 -13.80 28.53 -13.02
C LYS A 389 -12.80 28.70 -14.16
N THR A 390 -12.25 27.60 -14.65
CA THR A 390 -11.33 27.61 -15.77
C THR A 390 -12.00 27.05 -17.01
N GLU A 391 -11.58 27.56 -18.16
CA GLU A 391 -11.85 26.90 -19.45
C GLU A 391 -11.19 25.51 -19.47
N LEU A 392 -11.52 24.69 -20.48
CA LEU A 392 -10.95 23.36 -20.60
C LEU A 392 -9.41 23.45 -20.63
N ALA A 393 -8.76 22.90 -19.59
CA ALA A 393 -7.33 23.03 -19.44
C ALA A 393 -6.59 22.35 -20.58
N THR A 394 -5.54 23.01 -21.07
CA THR A 394 -4.70 22.43 -22.12
C THR A 394 -3.91 21.25 -21.58
N SER A 395 -3.59 20.29 -22.46
CA SER A 395 -2.67 19.18 -22.16
C SER A 395 -1.37 19.69 -21.50
N THR A 396 -0.81 20.76 -22.03
CA THR A 396 0.39 21.43 -21.49
C THR A 396 0.22 21.92 -20.05
N ALA A 397 -0.91 22.54 -19.69
CA ALA A 397 -1.15 23.00 -18.32
C ALA A 397 -1.21 21.83 -17.32
N ILE A 398 -1.91 20.75 -17.69
CA ILE A 398 -2.00 19.52 -16.87
C ILE A 398 -0.60 18.92 -16.67
N ARG A 399 0.17 18.78 -17.75
CA ARG A 399 1.52 18.21 -17.68
C ARG A 399 2.47 19.05 -16.85
N LYS A 400 2.46 20.38 -17.00
CA LYS A 400 3.25 21.30 -16.15
C LYS A 400 2.87 21.20 -14.68
N CYS A 401 1.58 21.09 -14.36
CA CYS A 401 1.12 20.88 -13.00
C CYS A 401 1.68 19.59 -12.40
N ILE A 402 1.61 18.47 -13.13
CA ILE A 402 2.17 17.18 -12.69
C ILE A 402 3.69 17.29 -12.53
N ALA A 403 4.39 17.85 -13.51
CA ALA A 403 5.84 18.02 -13.49
C ALA A 403 6.32 18.85 -12.29
N SER A 404 5.63 19.94 -11.96
CA SER A 404 5.96 20.78 -10.81
C SER A 404 5.82 20.06 -9.48
N THR A 405 4.80 19.20 -9.35
CA THR A 405 4.53 18.45 -8.12
C THR A 405 5.50 17.29 -7.92
N TYR A 406 5.89 16.65 -9.02
CA TYR A 406 6.78 15.48 -9.01
C TYR A 406 8.18 15.84 -9.52
N ARG A 407 8.67 17.06 -9.22
CA ARG A 407 9.96 17.56 -9.75
C ARG A 407 11.15 16.65 -9.43
N ARG A 408 11.18 16.03 -8.24
CA ARG A 408 12.24 15.07 -7.84
C ARG A 408 12.17 13.75 -8.62
N ASN A 409 11.04 13.48 -9.25
CA ASN A 409 10.79 12.29 -10.06
C ASN A 409 10.94 12.58 -11.56
N LEU A 410 11.60 13.70 -11.91
CA LEU A 410 12.00 13.95 -13.28
C LEU A 410 13.12 12.97 -13.69
N ALA A 411 12.92 12.34 -14.83
CA ALA A 411 13.86 11.39 -15.38
C ALA A 411 14.11 11.66 -16.88
N PHE A 412 15.34 11.42 -17.30
CA PHE A 412 15.77 11.55 -18.68
C PHE A 412 16.16 10.19 -19.24
N ARG A 413 16.00 10.04 -20.56
CA ARG A 413 16.31 8.82 -21.29
C ARG A 413 17.81 8.71 -21.56
N LEU A 414 18.37 7.55 -21.26
CA LEU A 414 19.75 7.16 -21.56
C LEU A 414 19.86 6.54 -22.97
N PRO A 415 21.07 6.45 -23.54
CA PRO A 415 21.28 5.89 -24.89
C PRO A 415 20.77 4.44 -25.05
N ASP A 416 20.81 3.65 -23.98
CA ASP A 416 20.30 2.27 -23.95
C ASP A 416 18.77 2.17 -23.82
N GLY A 417 18.08 3.32 -23.73
CA GLY A 417 16.63 3.42 -23.57
C GLY A 417 16.13 3.27 -22.14
N SER A 418 17.02 3.10 -21.16
CA SER A 418 16.68 3.22 -19.74
C SER A 418 16.50 4.69 -19.34
N TYR A 419 16.00 4.94 -18.14
CA TYR A 419 15.75 6.27 -17.61
C TYR A 419 16.50 6.47 -16.30
N GLN A 420 17.00 7.68 -16.08
CA GLN A 420 17.71 8.06 -14.87
C GLN A 420 17.13 9.34 -14.27
N THR A 421 17.02 9.41 -12.94
CA THR A 421 16.60 10.63 -12.25
C THR A 421 17.64 11.74 -12.37
N MET A 422 17.24 13.00 -12.19
CA MET A 422 18.17 14.14 -12.13
C MET A 422 19.24 14.04 -11.04
N SER A 423 18.93 13.36 -9.93
CA SER A 423 19.90 13.08 -8.87
C SER A 423 20.93 12.01 -9.25
N GLY A 424 20.80 11.35 -10.42
CA GLY A 424 21.69 10.30 -10.90
C GLY A 424 21.57 8.96 -10.15
N SER A 425 20.65 8.86 -9.18
CA SER A 425 20.70 7.83 -8.14
C SER A 425 20.18 6.45 -8.57
N LEU A 426 19.38 6.38 -9.63
CA LEU A 426 18.63 5.17 -9.99
C LEU A 426 18.47 5.03 -11.51
N ILE A 427 18.84 3.87 -12.05
CA ILE A 427 18.52 3.48 -13.42
C ILE A 427 17.21 2.69 -13.41
N MET A 428 16.28 3.10 -14.26
CA MET A 428 14.90 2.63 -14.27
C MET A 428 14.45 2.30 -15.69
N LYS A 429 13.38 1.52 -15.82
CA LYS A 429 12.70 1.27 -17.09
C LYS A 429 11.23 1.64 -17.00
N ILE A 430 10.61 1.93 -18.14
CA ILE A 430 9.15 2.13 -18.19
C ILE A 430 8.45 0.80 -17.89
N HIS A 431 7.56 0.80 -16.90
CA HIS A 431 6.76 -0.37 -16.58
C HIS A 431 5.87 -0.77 -17.78
N PRO A 432 5.68 -2.07 -18.08
CA PRO A 432 4.83 -2.53 -19.19
C PRO A 432 3.36 -2.08 -19.14
N SER A 433 2.89 -1.63 -17.98
CA SER A 433 1.53 -1.10 -17.80
C SER A 433 1.36 0.35 -18.28
N SER A 434 2.44 1.04 -18.67
CA SER A 434 2.37 2.42 -19.16
C SER A 434 2.13 2.44 -20.67
N VAL A 435 1.34 3.41 -21.15
CA VAL A 435 1.10 3.66 -22.59
C VAL A 435 2.40 3.98 -23.33
N LEU A 436 3.39 4.51 -22.59
CA LEU A 436 4.68 4.94 -23.11
C LEU A 436 5.69 3.80 -23.22
N HIS A 437 5.36 2.58 -22.76
CA HIS A 437 6.28 1.44 -22.79
C HIS A 437 6.74 1.09 -24.22
N VAL A 438 5.85 1.27 -25.20
CA VAL A 438 6.11 0.95 -26.61
C VAL A 438 6.79 2.11 -27.35
N GLN A 439 6.72 3.33 -26.80
CA GLN A 439 7.27 4.52 -27.44
C GLN A 439 8.78 4.65 -27.17
N LYS A 440 9.58 4.67 -28.25
CA LYS A 440 11.04 4.58 -28.16
C LYS A 440 11.77 5.93 -28.09
N SER A 441 11.07 7.05 -28.31
CA SER A 441 11.66 8.38 -28.53
C SER A 441 11.11 9.45 -27.58
N ILE A 442 11.15 9.19 -26.28
CA ILE A 442 10.74 10.17 -25.27
C ILE A 442 11.96 10.50 -24.43
N ASP A 443 12.42 11.75 -24.51
CA ASP A 443 13.67 12.14 -23.85
C ASP A 443 13.48 12.44 -22.37
N TRP A 444 12.34 13.06 -22.00
CA TRP A 444 12.08 13.53 -20.66
C TRP A 444 10.70 13.12 -20.19
N VAL A 445 10.67 12.58 -18.96
CA VAL A 445 9.44 12.12 -18.32
C VAL A 445 9.41 12.49 -16.85
N VAL A 446 8.21 12.60 -16.31
CA VAL A 446 7.96 12.61 -14.87
C VAL A 446 7.13 11.39 -14.51
N PHE A 447 7.48 10.71 -13.41
CA PHE A 447 6.75 9.53 -12.93
C PHE A 447 6.20 9.78 -11.53
N GLN A 448 5.08 9.12 -11.20
CA GLN A 448 4.44 9.28 -9.87
C GLN A 448 4.76 8.11 -8.94
N GLU A 449 5.05 6.94 -9.50
CA GLU A 449 5.26 5.70 -8.75
C GLU A 449 6.45 4.92 -9.28
N THR A 450 7.09 4.16 -8.39
CA THR A 450 8.15 3.20 -8.73
C THR A 450 7.79 1.83 -8.20
N THR A 451 8.17 0.78 -8.92
CA THR A 451 8.10 -0.60 -8.45
C THR A 451 9.40 -1.31 -8.75
N GLU A 452 9.90 -2.12 -7.82
CA GLU A 452 11.07 -2.96 -8.05
C GLU A 452 10.62 -4.39 -8.39
N ARG A 453 11.19 -4.97 -9.45
CA ARG A 453 11.01 -6.39 -9.80
C ARG A 453 12.37 -6.97 -10.19
N ASN A 454 12.79 -8.01 -9.48
CA ASN A 454 14.06 -8.73 -9.74
C ASN A 454 15.29 -7.80 -9.78
N GLY A 455 15.40 -6.83 -8.86
CA GLY A 455 16.51 -5.88 -8.81
C GLY A 455 16.44 -4.76 -9.87
N GLN A 456 15.42 -4.76 -10.73
CA GLN A 456 15.19 -3.70 -11.72
C GLN A 456 14.06 -2.78 -11.26
N PHE A 457 14.32 -1.48 -11.29
CA PHE A 457 13.33 -0.46 -10.99
C PHE A 457 12.51 -0.13 -12.24
N PHE A 458 11.21 -0.06 -12.06
CA PHE A 458 10.25 0.35 -13.06
C PHE A 458 9.51 1.61 -12.61
N ILE A 459 9.31 2.54 -13.53
CA ILE A 459 8.51 3.75 -13.32
C ILE A 459 7.10 3.56 -13.88
N LYS A 460 6.10 4.08 -13.15
CA LYS A 460 4.66 4.00 -13.47
C LYS A 460 4.02 5.39 -13.42
N ASN A 461 2.83 5.51 -14.02
CA ASN A 461 2.04 6.75 -14.11
C ASN A 461 2.87 7.89 -14.71
N ILE A 462 3.35 7.65 -15.92
CA ILE A 462 4.36 8.46 -16.59
C ILE A 462 3.69 9.56 -17.40
N THR A 463 4.25 10.77 -17.34
CA THR A 463 3.82 11.92 -18.15
C THR A 463 5.03 12.48 -18.89
N VAL A 464 4.89 12.71 -20.19
CA VAL A 464 5.93 13.33 -21.02
C VAL A 464 6.09 14.79 -20.62
N VAL A 465 7.33 15.23 -20.46
CA VAL A 465 7.66 16.63 -20.14
C VAL A 465 8.61 17.19 -21.18
N GLU A 466 8.54 18.51 -21.38
CA GLU A 466 9.41 19.23 -22.29
C GLU A 466 10.63 19.73 -21.53
N LYS A 467 11.81 19.71 -22.17
CA LYS A 467 13.08 20.11 -21.55
C LYS A 467 13.02 21.53 -20.96
N GLU A 468 12.35 22.44 -21.66
CA GLU A 468 12.16 23.85 -21.27
C GLU A 468 11.46 24.05 -19.92
N TRP A 469 10.79 23.01 -19.39
CA TRP A 469 10.10 23.08 -18.10
C TRP A 469 10.94 22.53 -16.96
N VAL A 470 12.05 21.86 -17.28
CA VAL A 470 12.94 21.18 -16.34
C VAL A 470 14.10 22.08 -15.92
N ASP A 471 14.60 22.88 -16.88
CA ASP A 471 15.56 23.96 -16.68
C ASP A 471 14.93 25.10 -15.85
#